data_AF-A0A5B9PBN3-F1
#
_entry.id   AF-A0A5B9PBN3-F1
#
_cell.length_a   1.000
_cell.length_b   1.000
_cell.length_c   1.000
_cell.angle_alpha   90.00
_cell.angle_beta   90.00
_cell.angle_gamma   90.00
#
_symmetry.space_group_name_H-M   'P 1'
#
loop_
_entity.id
_entity.type
_entity.pdbx_description
1 polymer ?
#
loop_
_entity_poly.entity_id
_entity_poly.type
_entity_poly.pdbx_seq_one_letter_code
_entity_poly.pdbx_strand_id
1 'polypeptide(L)'
;MLTRKLLLCFLMVPTSLVTGWTLTAQEQSDDTFAVPGAAVPLPPTVGPTAPRATTIFRSSKSGPATSFGLARSSWVSAKASEVDKAYESLKGAKSDEERSDAKASLRKALVTDYDSKMDQYDEHIESLEKELEEMRERLSRRRAAKEEMVDLKLKELVANADGLGWPSGPKSSINVRFPSTSPDMNRFLQTPPGSRAPTTIMTAPAAKPTAKK
;
A
#
# COMPACT_ATOMS: atom_id res chain seq x y z
N MET A 1 -29.95 -31.13 43.54
CA MET A 1 -29.08 -32.33 43.64
C MET A 1 -29.07 -33.03 42.30
N LEU A 2 -27.94 -33.02 41.59
CA LEU A 2 -27.45 -33.98 40.57
C LEU A 2 -26.29 -33.28 39.81
N THR A 3 -25.07 -33.35 40.37
CA THR A 3 -23.92 -34.09 39.79
C THR A 3 -23.36 -33.45 38.52
N ARG A 4 -22.37 -32.54 38.61
CA ARG A 4 -20.92 -32.85 38.73
C ARG A 4 -20.50 -34.05 37.88
N LYS A 5 -20.43 -33.87 36.56
CA LYS A 5 -19.74 -34.75 35.60
C LYS A 5 -19.55 -34.01 34.28
N LEU A 6 -18.47 -33.23 34.16
CA LEU A 6 -17.67 -33.03 32.95
C LEU A 6 -16.54 -32.04 33.30
N LEU A 7 -15.78 -32.40 34.32
CA LEU A 7 -14.41 -31.97 34.51
C LEU A 7 -13.57 -33.04 33.79
N LEU A 8 -12.51 -32.64 33.08
CA LEU A 8 -11.56 -33.49 32.32
C LEU A 8 -11.91 -33.79 30.84
N CYS A 9 -11.87 -32.76 29.99
CA CYS A 9 -11.09 -32.84 28.75
C CYS A 9 -9.95 -31.82 28.92
N PHE A 10 -8.91 -32.21 29.64
CA PHE A 10 -7.61 -32.51 29.01
C PHE A 10 -7.18 -31.39 28.07
N LEU A 11 -6.59 -30.37 28.70
CA LEU A 11 -5.34 -29.75 28.28
C LEU A 11 -4.53 -30.69 27.36
N MET A 12 -4.73 -30.54 26.06
CA MET A 12 -3.75 -30.96 25.07
C MET A 12 -3.32 -29.68 24.35
N VAL A 13 -2.40 -28.97 24.98
CA VAL A 13 -1.64 -27.90 24.36
C VAL A 13 -0.69 -28.60 23.37
N PRO A 14 -0.85 -28.44 22.04
CA PRO A 14 0.22 -28.83 21.15
C PRO A 14 1.38 -27.88 21.41
N THR A 15 2.40 -28.37 22.12
CA THR A 15 3.75 -27.83 22.09
C THR A 15 4.30 -28.07 20.69
N SER A 16 3.83 -27.26 19.74
CA SER A 16 4.41 -27.20 18.41
C SER A 16 5.80 -26.62 18.57
N LEU A 17 6.76 -27.54 18.56
CA LEU A 17 8.18 -27.31 18.40
C LEU A 17 8.40 -26.18 17.41
N VAL A 18 9.11 -25.16 17.87
CA VAL A 18 9.84 -24.20 17.06
C VAL A 18 10.89 -24.99 16.27
N THR A 19 10.46 -25.60 15.16
CA THR A 19 11.38 -26.11 14.14
C THR A 19 11.88 -24.91 13.39
N GLY A 20 13.15 -24.59 13.63
CA GLY A 20 13.87 -23.52 12.98
C GLY A 20 13.67 -23.53 11.47
N TRP A 21 13.40 -22.37 10.91
CA TRP A 21 13.54 -22.12 9.49
C TRP A 21 15.03 -22.16 9.16
N THR A 22 15.56 -23.34 8.87
CA THR A 22 16.79 -23.47 8.11
C THR A 22 16.47 -22.98 6.70
N LEU A 23 17.07 -21.85 6.36
CA LEU A 23 17.13 -21.25 5.04
C LEU A 23 17.70 -22.29 4.06
N THR A 24 16.85 -23.10 3.42
CA THR A 24 17.25 -23.90 2.27
C THR A 24 17.49 -22.94 1.11
N ALA A 25 18.77 -22.68 0.85
CA ALA A 25 19.21 -22.14 -0.42
C ALA A 25 18.67 -23.07 -1.52
N GLN A 26 17.66 -22.60 -2.24
CA GLN A 26 17.12 -23.31 -3.39
C GLN A 26 18.13 -23.19 -4.53
N GLU A 27 18.89 -24.27 -4.67
CA GLU A 27 19.82 -24.51 -5.76
C GLU A 27 19.06 -24.43 -7.09
N GLN A 28 19.51 -23.47 -7.89
CA GLN A 28 18.99 -23.09 -9.18
C GLN A 28 19.36 -24.20 -10.17
N SER A 29 18.40 -25.05 -10.53
CA SER A 29 18.56 -26.02 -11.61
C SER A 29 18.37 -25.31 -12.96
N ASP A 30 19.38 -25.42 -13.80
CA ASP A 30 19.40 -25.01 -15.20
C ASP A 30 18.45 -25.89 -16.04
N ASP A 31 17.14 -25.61 -15.97
CA ASP A 31 16.19 -26.14 -16.94
C ASP A 31 16.29 -25.34 -18.24
N THR A 32 17.08 -25.90 -19.14
CA THR A 32 17.19 -25.51 -20.54
C THR A 32 15.84 -25.77 -21.21
N PHE A 33 14.97 -24.75 -21.24
CA PHE A 33 13.72 -24.78 -22.00
C PHE A 33 14.03 -24.80 -23.50
N ALA A 34 14.02 -26.00 -24.09
CA ALA A 34 13.90 -26.18 -25.53
C ALA A 34 12.47 -25.78 -25.93
N VAL A 35 12.32 -24.60 -26.56
CA VAL A 35 11.06 -24.15 -27.15
C VAL A 35 10.93 -24.76 -28.55
N PRO A 36 10.00 -25.71 -28.81
CA PRO A 36 9.69 -26.15 -30.16
C PRO A 36 9.00 -25.01 -30.93
N GLY A 37 9.52 -24.76 -32.14
CA GLY A 37 9.10 -23.65 -32.99
C GLY A 37 7.61 -23.64 -33.29
N ALA A 38 6.89 -22.73 -32.62
CA ALA A 38 5.59 -22.26 -33.05
C ALA A 38 5.82 -21.03 -33.94
N ALA A 39 5.43 -21.13 -35.21
CA ALA A 39 5.47 -20.03 -36.17
C ALA A 39 4.60 -18.86 -35.66
N VAL A 40 5.25 -17.80 -35.19
CA VAL A 40 4.59 -16.57 -34.76
C VAL A 40 4.12 -15.82 -36.01
N PRO A 41 2.81 -15.52 -36.17
CA PRO A 41 2.33 -14.70 -37.28
C PRO A 41 2.92 -13.29 -37.17
N LEU A 42 3.52 -12.83 -38.26
CA LEU A 42 4.14 -11.51 -38.36
C LEU A 42 3.12 -10.41 -38.02
N PRO A 43 3.44 -9.46 -37.13
CA PRO A 43 2.58 -8.31 -36.88
C PRO A 43 2.51 -7.44 -38.15
N PRO A 44 1.35 -6.80 -38.42
CA PRO A 44 1.22 -5.89 -39.55
C PRO A 44 2.23 -4.74 -39.40
N THR A 45 3.01 -4.51 -40.46
CA THR A 45 3.94 -3.40 -40.58
C THR A 45 3.16 -2.08 -40.54
N VAL A 46 3.08 -1.48 -39.36
CA VAL A 46 2.62 -0.09 -39.22
C VAL A 46 3.80 0.80 -39.60
N GLY A 47 3.71 1.46 -40.75
CA GLY A 47 4.75 2.34 -41.27
C GLY A 47 5.09 3.49 -40.31
N PRO A 48 6.26 4.12 -40.46
CA PRO A 48 6.73 5.21 -39.62
C PRO A 48 5.88 6.46 -39.84
N THR A 49 4.75 6.54 -39.14
CA THR A 49 4.00 7.78 -39.00
C THR A 49 4.85 8.70 -38.14
N ALA A 50 5.42 9.72 -38.77
CA ALA A 50 6.25 10.72 -38.11
C ALA A 50 5.55 11.23 -36.84
N PRO A 51 6.22 11.25 -35.68
CA PRO A 51 5.63 11.78 -34.46
C PRO A 51 5.43 13.29 -34.66
N ARG A 52 4.21 13.67 -35.01
CA ARG A 52 3.75 15.05 -34.93
C ARG A 52 3.94 15.46 -33.47
N ALA A 53 4.90 16.34 -33.24
CA ALA A 53 5.22 16.95 -31.95
C ALA A 53 4.01 17.73 -31.44
N THR A 54 3.00 17.01 -30.97
CA THR A 54 1.92 17.57 -30.20
C THR A 54 2.48 17.62 -28.80
N THR A 55 2.91 18.80 -28.40
CA THR A 55 3.17 19.15 -27.00
C THR A 55 1.85 19.07 -26.26
N ILE A 56 1.33 17.85 -26.07
CA ILE A 56 0.31 17.58 -25.07
C ILE A 56 1.08 17.60 -23.75
N PHE A 57 1.44 18.81 -23.33
CA PHE A 57 1.62 19.13 -21.93
C PHE A 57 0.25 18.90 -21.30
N ARG A 58 -0.06 17.63 -21.08
CA ARG A 58 -1.18 17.18 -20.28
C ARG A 58 -0.84 17.77 -18.94
N SER A 59 -1.48 18.88 -18.59
CA SER A 59 -1.55 19.33 -17.22
C SER A 59 -2.02 18.09 -16.47
N SER A 60 -1.07 17.41 -15.81
CA SER A 60 -1.39 16.40 -14.85
C SER A 60 -2.12 17.21 -13.81
N LYS A 61 -3.45 17.23 -13.94
CA LYS A 61 -4.39 17.60 -12.90
C LYS A 61 -3.83 16.88 -11.70
N SER A 62 -3.09 17.64 -10.88
CA SER A 62 -2.40 17.13 -9.72
C SER A 62 -3.49 16.38 -9.00
N GLY A 63 -3.42 15.05 -9.06
CA GLY A 63 -4.35 14.20 -8.34
C GLY A 63 -4.39 14.76 -6.92
N PRO A 64 -5.58 14.80 -6.29
CA PRO A 64 -5.73 15.40 -4.96
C PRO A 64 -4.55 14.91 -4.16
N ALA A 65 -3.67 15.84 -3.77
CA ALA A 65 -2.41 15.50 -3.14
C ALA A 65 -2.80 14.54 -2.01
N THR A 66 -2.51 13.26 -2.20
CA THR A 66 -2.87 12.20 -1.28
C THR A 66 -2.02 12.55 -0.08
N SER A 67 -2.65 13.30 0.81
CA SER A 67 -2.12 13.80 2.04
C SER A 67 -1.86 12.54 2.85
N PHE A 68 -0.66 12.00 2.69
CA PHE A 68 -0.11 10.86 3.41
C PHE A 68 -0.14 11.04 4.95
N GLY A 69 -0.68 12.15 5.46
CA GLY A 69 -0.63 12.54 6.86
C GLY A 69 -1.93 12.46 7.65
N LEU A 70 -3.14 12.42 7.06
CA LEU A 70 -4.35 12.73 7.87
C LEU A 70 -5.61 11.88 7.62
N ALA A 71 -5.61 10.91 6.69
CA ALA A 71 -6.72 9.95 6.56
C ALA A 71 -6.65 8.79 7.59
N ARG A 72 -5.97 8.99 8.72
CA ARG A 72 -5.84 7.98 9.79
C ARG A 72 -7.00 7.99 10.80
N SER A 73 -7.93 8.94 10.73
CA SER A 73 -8.90 9.16 11.82
C SER A 73 -10.31 8.63 11.60
N SER A 74 -10.64 8.03 10.45
CA SER A 74 -11.98 7.43 10.26
C SER A 74 -12.09 5.99 10.79
N TRP A 75 -11.02 5.44 11.37
CA TRP A 75 -11.00 4.10 11.98
C TRP A 75 -11.66 4.05 13.37
N VAL A 76 -12.26 5.15 13.82
CA VAL A 76 -13.14 5.13 14.99
C VAL A 76 -14.42 4.40 14.56
N SER A 77 -14.39 3.07 14.71
CA SER A 77 -15.51 2.18 14.44
C SER A 77 -16.73 2.68 15.20
N ALA A 78 -17.91 2.68 14.56
CA ALA A 78 -19.18 2.98 15.21
C ALA A 78 -19.39 2.10 16.48
N LYS A 79 -18.77 0.91 16.51
CA LYS A 79 -18.79 -0.02 17.64
C LYS A 79 -17.96 0.41 18.85
N ALA A 80 -16.99 1.32 18.69
CA ALA A 80 -16.27 1.89 19.84
C ALA A 80 -17.22 2.59 20.82
N SER A 81 -18.27 3.24 20.29
CA SER A 81 -19.31 3.87 21.12
C SER A 81 -20.15 2.88 21.93
N GLU A 82 -20.26 1.62 21.50
CA GLU A 82 -20.98 0.57 22.24
C GLU A 82 -20.16 0.05 23.41
N VAL A 83 -18.85 -0.07 23.23
CA VAL A 83 -17.90 -0.41 24.32
C VAL A 83 -17.94 0.67 25.40
N ASP A 84 -17.94 1.95 25.01
CA ASP A 84 -18.03 3.06 25.96
C ASP A 84 -19.35 3.05 26.74
N LYS A 85 -20.49 2.79 26.08
CA LYS A 85 -21.79 2.66 26.74
C LYS A 85 -21.84 1.49 27.71
N ALA A 86 -21.29 0.34 27.33
CA ALA A 86 -21.22 -0.84 28.20
C ALA A 86 -20.30 -0.59 29.40
N TYR A 87 -19.22 0.17 29.20
CA TYR A 87 -18.31 0.58 30.26
C TYR A 87 -18.98 1.55 31.26
N GLU A 88 -19.70 2.56 30.78
CA GLU A 88 -20.47 3.46 31.65
C GLU A 88 -21.57 2.72 32.43
N SER A 89 -22.20 1.72 31.82
CA SER A 89 -23.18 0.86 32.50
C SER A 89 -22.55 0.05 33.64
N LEU A 90 -21.33 -0.47 33.42
CA LEU A 90 -20.57 -1.17 34.47
C LEU A 90 -20.19 -0.24 35.62
N LYS A 91 -19.85 1.01 35.32
CA LYS A 91 -19.48 2.03 36.32
C LYS A 91 -20.69 2.48 37.16
N GLY A 92 -21.89 2.48 36.57
CA GLY A 92 -23.14 2.83 37.25
C GLY A 92 -23.73 1.73 38.13
N ALA A 93 -23.33 0.46 37.94
CA ALA A 93 -23.91 -0.70 38.61
C ALA A 93 -23.56 -0.78 40.11
N LYS A 94 -24.60 -0.89 40.95
CA LYS A 94 -24.47 -0.92 42.41
C LYS A 94 -24.62 -2.31 43.00
N SER A 95 -25.44 -3.16 42.37
CA SER A 95 -25.61 -4.56 42.77
C SER A 95 -24.62 -5.48 42.07
N ASP A 96 -24.37 -6.66 42.66
CA ASP A 96 -23.43 -7.63 42.08
C ASP A 96 -24.02 -8.31 40.82
N GLU A 97 -25.33 -8.48 40.77
CA GLU A 97 -26.07 -8.97 39.60
C GLU A 97 -25.94 -8.00 38.42
N GLU A 98 -26.19 -6.70 38.64
CA GLU A 98 -26.05 -5.65 37.62
C GLU A 98 -24.62 -5.59 37.07
N ARG A 99 -23.62 -5.78 37.94
CA ARG A 99 -22.21 -5.84 37.53
C ARG A 99 -21.91 -7.06 36.68
N SER A 100 -22.49 -8.22 36.99
CA SER A 100 -22.33 -9.42 36.19
C SER A 100 -22.91 -9.23 34.79
N ASP A 101 -24.11 -8.66 34.67
CA ASP A 101 -24.77 -8.41 33.39
C ASP A 101 -24.04 -7.34 32.56
N ALA A 102 -23.56 -6.27 33.21
CA ALA A 102 -22.76 -5.25 32.55
C ALA A 102 -21.42 -5.81 32.04
N LYS A 103 -20.76 -6.70 32.81
CA LYS A 103 -19.55 -7.40 32.36
C LYS A 103 -19.81 -8.29 31.15
N ALA A 104 -20.92 -9.03 31.14
CA ALA A 104 -21.29 -9.88 30.01
C ALA A 104 -21.54 -9.04 28.74
N SER A 105 -22.22 -7.90 28.89
CA SER A 105 -22.49 -6.97 27.80
C SER A 105 -21.21 -6.32 27.26
N LEU A 106 -20.32 -5.87 28.14
CA LEU A 106 -19.03 -5.32 27.77
C LEU A 106 -18.17 -6.35 27.05
N ARG A 107 -18.13 -7.60 27.53
CA ARG A 107 -17.41 -8.68 26.87
C ARG A 107 -17.93 -8.91 25.45
N LYS A 108 -19.25 -8.93 25.27
CA LYS A 108 -19.87 -9.09 23.95
C LYS A 108 -19.49 -7.94 23.00
N ALA A 109 -19.59 -6.69 23.47
CA ALA A 109 -19.24 -5.50 22.69
C ALA A 109 -17.76 -5.53 22.27
N LEU A 110 -16.85 -5.90 23.19
CA LEU A 110 -15.43 -6.04 22.89
C LEU A 110 -15.17 -7.12 21.83
N VAL A 111 -15.76 -8.31 21.96
CA VAL A 111 -15.63 -9.37 20.94
C VAL A 111 -16.05 -8.85 19.57
N THR A 112 -17.23 -8.20 19.49
CA THR A 112 -17.72 -7.67 18.21
C THR A 112 -16.89 -6.52 17.62
N ASP A 113 -16.18 -5.76 18.46
CA ASP A 113 -15.24 -4.71 18.02
C ASP A 113 -13.94 -5.33 17.51
N TYR A 114 -13.42 -6.36 18.20
CA TYR A 114 -12.26 -7.12 17.74
C TYR A 114 -12.51 -7.84 16.42
N ASP A 115 -13.64 -8.55 16.29
CA ASP A 115 -14.00 -9.24 15.05
C ASP A 115 -14.07 -8.24 13.88
N SER A 116 -14.74 -7.10 14.10
CA SER A 116 -14.83 -6.04 13.08
C SER A 116 -13.47 -5.46 12.69
N LYS A 117 -12.50 -5.42 13.60
CA LYS A 117 -11.14 -4.97 13.29
C LYS A 117 -10.34 -6.02 12.55
N MET A 118 -10.53 -7.30 12.87
CA MET A 118 -9.91 -8.39 12.13
C MET A 118 -10.39 -8.39 10.68
N ASP A 119 -11.70 -8.28 10.44
CA ASP A 119 -12.27 -8.19 9.09
C ASP A 119 -11.64 -7.03 8.29
N GLN A 120 -11.48 -5.86 8.92
CA GLN A 120 -10.84 -4.70 8.29
C GLN A 120 -9.34 -4.91 7.99
N TYR A 121 -8.63 -5.62 8.87
CA TYR A 121 -7.23 -5.96 8.60
C TYR A 121 -7.10 -6.95 7.47
N ASP A 122 -8.00 -7.93 7.37
CA ASP A 122 -8.05 -8.89 6.27
C ASP A 122 -8.29 -8.17 4.94
N GLU A 123 -9.30 -7.27 4.87
CA GLU A 123 -9.54 -6.44 3.67
C GLU A 123 -8.31 -5.58 3.29
N HIS A 124 -7.61 -5.02 4.28
CA HIS A 124 -6.43 -4.22 4.03
C HIS A 124 -5.26 -5.08 3.53
N ILE A 125 -5.09 -6.29 4.06
CA ILE A 125 -4.09 -7.25 3.57
C ILE A 125 -4.39 -7.63 2.12
N GLU A 126 -5.64 -7.97 1.78
CA GLU A 126 -6.04 -8.27 0.40
C GLU A 126 -5.75 -7.11 -0.56
N SER A 127 -6.03 -5.88 -0.12
CA SER A 127 -5.71 -4.68 -0.91
C SER A 127 -4.21 -4.53 -1.15
N LEU A 128 -3.38 -4.76 -0.13
CA LEU A 128 -1.92 -4.67 -0.24
C LEU A 128 -1.36 -5.77 -1.15
N GLU A 129 -1.89 -6.99 -1.06
CA GLU A 129 -1.49 -8.11 -1.93
C GLU A 129 -1.80 -7.81 -3.40
N LYS A 130 -2.96 -7.24 -3.69
CA LYS A 130 -3.33 -6.81 -5.04
C LYS A 130 -2.37 -5.74 -5.57
N GLU A 131 -2.03 -4.74 -4.76
CA GLU A 131 -1.06 -3.71 -5.16
C GLU A 131 0.33 -4.30 -5.42
N LEU A 132 0.74 -5.26 -4.59
CA LEU A 132 2.00 -5.99 -4.75
C LEU A 132 2.01 -6.76 -6.07
N GLU A 133 0.92 -7.43 -6.43
CA GLU A 133 0.81 -8.16 -7.69
C GLU A 133 0.88 -7.22 -8.91
N GLU A 134 0.19 -6.07 -8.87
CA GLU A 134 0.31 -5.05 -9.91
C GLU A 134 1.75 -4.53 -10.07
N MET A 135 2.45 -4.32 -8.94
CA MET A 135 3.86 -3.92 -8.95
C MET A 135 4.76 -5.00 -9.56
N ARG A 136 4.53 -6.28 -9.24
CA ARG A 136 5.25 -7.42 -9.82
C ARG A 136 5.01 -7.52 -11.33
N GLU A 137 3.78 -7.36 -11.78
CA GLU A 137 3.43 -7.38 -13.20
C GLU A 137 4.12 -6.24 -13.97
N ARG A 138 4.16 -5.02 -13.40
CA ARG A 138 4.91 -3.89 -13.98
C ARG A 138 6.41 -4.19 -14.07
N LEU A 139 6.98 -4.82 -13.05
CA LEU A 139 8.39 -5.20 -13.02
C LEU A 139 8.69 -6.27 -14.07
N SER A 140 7.82 -7.28 -14.18
CA SER A 140 7.92 -8.32 -15.22
C SER A 140 7.94 -7.73 -16.63
N ARG A 141 7.01 -6.81 -16.94
CA ARG A 141 6.98 -6.09 -18.23
C ARG A 141 8.28 -5.31 -18.51
N ARG A 142 8.84 -4.66 -17.49
CA ARG A 142 10.13 -3.94 -17.63
C ARG A 142 11.29 -4.88 -17.89
N ARG A 143 11.31 -6.05 -17.26
CA ARG A 143 12.33 -7.09 -17.53
C ARG A 143 12.22 -7.61 -18.95
N ALA A 144 11.02 -7.94 -19.42
CA ALA A 144 10.81 -8.38 -20.80
C ALA A 144 11.27 -7.33 -21.82
N ALA A 145 10.91 -6.06 -21.63
CA ALA A 145 11.36 -4.97 -22.51
C ALA A 145 12.88 -4.77 -22.47
N LYS A 146 13.52 -5.00 -21.31
CA LYS A 146 14.99 -4.94 -21.20
C LYS A 146 15.65 -6.04 -22.04
N GLU A 147 15.17 -7.28 -21.95
CA GLU A 147 15.73 -8.38 -22.76
C GLU A 147 15.56 -8.11 -24.26
N GLU A 148 14.39 -7.61 -24.68
CA GLU A 148 14.17 -7.19 -26.07
C GLU A 148 15.16 -6.09 -26.52
N MET A 149 15.42 -5.10 -25.67
CA MET A 149 16.42 -4.06 -25.96
C MET A 149 17.84 -4.63 -26.07
N VAL A 150 18.20 -5.60 -25.22
CA VAL A 150 19.50 -6.27 -25.27
C VAL A 150 19.64 -7.05 -26.58
N ASP A 151 18.62 -7.78 -26.99
CA ASP A 151 18.60 -8.51 -28.26
C ASP A 151 18.71 -7.58 -29.47
N LEU A 152 17.98 -6.47 -29.45
CA LEU A 152 18.07 -5.45 -30.50
C LEU A 152 19.47 -4.86 -30.58
N LYS A 153 20.11 -4.58 -29.43
CA LYS A 153 21.48 -4.07 -29.39
C LYS A 153 22.49 -5.12 -29.85
N LEU A 154 22.29 -6.38 -29.51
CA LEU A 154 23.15 -7.46 -29.99
C LEU A 154 23.05 -7.60 -31.50
N LYS A 155 21.84 -7.56 -32.07
CA LYS A 155 21.62 -7.57 -33.53
C LYS A 155 22.30 -6.38 -34.23
N GLU A 156 22.20 -5.19 -33.64
CA GLU A 156 22.88 -3.99 -34.14
C GLU A 156 24.41 -4.17 -34.15
N LEU A 157 24.98 -4.73 -33.08
CA LEU A 157 26.42 -4.98 -32.98
C LEU A 157 26.90 -6.01 -34.00
N VAL A 158 26.14 -7.09 -34.23
CA VAL A 158 26.45 -8.11 -35.25
C VAL A 158 26.40 -7.51 -36.65
N ALA A 159 25.32 -6.80 -37.00
CA ALA A 159 25.19 -6.15 -38.31
C ALA A 159 26.32 -5.13 -38.58
N ASN A 160 26.76 -4.41 -37.55
CA ASN A 160 27.90 -3.50 -37.65
C ASN A 160 29.22 -4.25 -37.88
N ALA A 161 29.41 -5.42 -37.23
CA ALA A 161 30.61 -6.24 -37.41
C ALA A 161 30.70 -6.84 -38.82
N ASP A 162 29.56 -7.20 -39.42
CA ASP A 162 29.48 -7.70 -40.80
C ASP A 162 29.67 -6.59 -41.86
N GLY A 163 29.86 -5.33 -41.43
CA GLY A 163 29.98 -4.19 -42.32
C GLY A 163 28.66 -3.75 -42.97
N LEU A 164 27.52 -4.31 -42.53
CA LEU A 164 26.16 -3.90 -42.93
C LEU A 164 25.58 -2.78 -42.04
N GLY A 165 26.39 -2.26 -41.11
CA GLY A 165 26.00 -1.14 -40.25
C GLY A 165 25.68 0.11 -41.06
N TRP A 166 24.58 0.79 -40.73
CA TRP A 166 24.40 2.17 -41.17
C TRP A 166 25.58 2.99 -40.63
N PRO A 167 26.23 3.87 -41.42
CA PRO A 167 27.26 4.74 -40.89
C PRO A 167 26.61 5.55 -39.78
N SER A 168 26.92 5.19 -38.53
CA SER A 168 26.53 5.93 -37.34
C SER A 168 26.93 7.37 -37.63
N GLY A 169 25.94 8.21 -37.97
CA GLY A 169 26.18 9.59 -38.38
C GLY A 169 27.15 10.25 -37.40
N PRO A 170 28.02 11.16 -37.87
CA PRO A 170 29.13 11.70 -37.09
C PRO A 170 28.62 12.01 -35.71
N LYS A 171 29.14 11.29 -34.69
CA LYS A 171 28.62 11.24 -33.32
C LYS A 171 28.17 12.62 -32.94
N SER A 172 26.90 12.89 -33.18
CA SER A 172 26.34 14.19 -32.94
C SER A 172 26.28 14.17 -31.44
N SER A 173 27.27 14.81 -30.81
CA SER A 173 27.13 15.29 -29.46
C SER A 173 26.00 16.30 -29.52
N ILE A 174 24.76 15.80 -29.67
CA ILE A 174 23.57 16.50 -29.31
C ILE A 174 23.85 16.77 -27.86
N ASN A 175 24.29 18.00 -27.62
CA ASN A 175 24.38 18.60 -26.32
C ASN A 175 22.90 18.73 -25.95
N VAL A 176 22.28 17.59 -25.58
CA VAL A 176 20.96 17.53 -24.98
C VAL A 176 21.22 18.21 -23.66
N ARG A 177 21.14 19.54 -23.71
CA ARG A 177 21.01 20.40 -22.56
C ARG A 177 19.66 20.00 -22.00
N PHE A 178 19.64 18.87 -21.30
CA PHE A 178 18.55 18.52 -20.42
C PHE A 178 18.35 19.80 -19.62
N PRO A 179 17.18 20.46 -19.72
CA PRO A 179 16.90 21.56 -18.84
C PRO A 179 17.19 20.99 -17.45
N SER A 180 18.16 21.56 -16.75
CA SER A 180 18.41 21.28 -15.35
C SER A 180 17.21 21.85 -14.58
N THR A 181 16.03 21.27 -14.79
CA THR A 181 15.05 21.06 -13.74
C THR A 181 15.65 19.99 -12.83
N SER A 182 16.77 20.32 -12.19
CA SER A 182 16.92 19.87 -10.82
C SER A 182 15.67 20.43 -10.15
N PRO A 183 14.72 19.58 -9.71
CA PRO A 183 13.62 20.08 -8.91
C PRO A 183 14.28 20.85 -7.79
N ASP A 184 14.04 22.16 -7.76
CA ASP A 184 14.58 23.01 -6.73
C ASP A 184 14.04 22.47 -5.41
N MET A 185 14.86 21.67 -4.70
CA MET A 185 14.47 21.04 -3.46
C MET A 185 14.21 22.11 -2.38
N ASN A 186 14.65 23.36 -2.59
CA ASN A 186 14.27 24.50 -1.74
C ASN A 186 12.83 24.96 -1.96
N ARG A 187 12.17 24.60 -3.07
CA ARG A 187 10.76 24.92 -3.29
C ARG A 187 9.83 24.13 -2.35
N PHE A 188 10.28 22.99 -1.84
CA PHE A 188 9.53 22.21 -0.83
C PHE A 188 9.64 22.80 0.58
N LEU A 189 10.65 23.63 0.84
CA LEU A 189 10.82 24.34 2.13
C LEU A 189 10.23 25.76 2.11
N GLN A 190 9.92 26.31 0.95
CA GLN A 190 9.17 27.56 0.86
C GLN A 190 7.69 27.28 1.10
N THR A 191 7.27 27.46 2.35
CA THR A 191 5.86 27.59 2.69
C THR A 191 5.20 28.59 1.75
N PRO A 192 4.08 28.24 1.09
CA PRO A 192 3.42 29.14 0.16
C PRO A 192 3.06 30.46 0.88
N PRO A 193 3.43 31.63 0.34
CA PRO A 193 3.00 32.91 0.88
C PRO A 193 1.48 33.00 0.73
N GLY A 194 0.76 32.71 1.80
CA GLY A 194 -0.71 32.64 1.78
C GLY A 194 -1.33 31.58 2.69
N SER A 195 -0.54 30.62 3.21
CA SER A 195 -1.02 29.70 4.25
C SER A 195 -1.08 30.43 5.59
N ARG A 196 -2.08 31.31 5.74
CA ARG A 196 -2.51 31.82 7.05
C ARG A 196 -2.90 30.61 7.89
N ALA A 197 -2.13 30.35 8.95
CA ALA A 197 -2.54 29.41 9.97
C ALA A 197 -3.96 29.78 10.44
N PRO A 198 -4.87 28.81 10.64
CA PRO A 198 -6.13 29.08 11.29
C PRO A 198 -5.81 29.62 12.69
N THR A 199 -6.02 30.91 12.91
CA THR A 199 -6.03 31.49 14.25
C THR A 199 -7.16 30.81 14.99
N THR A 200 -6.85 29.78 15.76
CA THR A 200 -7.76 29.25 16.78
C THR A 200 -7.97 30.39 17.76
N ILE A 201 -9.09 31.09 17.61
CA ILE A 201 -9.61 32.00 18.62
C ILE A 201 -9.94 31.09 19.81
N MET A 202 -9.03 31.00 20.79
CA MET A 202 -9.34 30.45 22.09
C MET A 202 -10.38 31.37 22.73
N THR A 203 -11.65 31.09 22.48
CA THR A 203 -12.77 31.67 23.21
C THR A 203 -12.65 31.20 24.65
N ALA A 204 -12.18 32.10 25.53
CA ALA A 204 -12.11 31.89 26.96
C ALA A 204 -13.51 31.54 27.51
N PRO A 205 -13.64 30.50 28.36
CA PRO A 205 -14.91 30.16 28.98
C PRO A 205 -15.33 31.26 29.97
N ALA A 206 -16.51 31.82 29.75
CA ALA A 206 -17.12 32.83 30.61
C ALA A 206 -17.28 32.30 32.05
N ALA A 207 -16.66 33.00 33.00
CA ALA A 207 -16.79 32.73 34.42
C ALA A 207 -18.24 32.99 34.90
N LYS A 208 -18.82 32.01 35.58
CA LYS A 208 -20.15 32.15 36.23
C LYS A 208 -20.02 33.05 37.47
N PRO A 209 -20.86 34.09 37.63
CA PRO A 209 -20.90 34.87 38.86
C PRO A 209 -21.56 34.06 39.99
N THR A 210 -20.82 33.85 41.07
CA THR A 210 -21.33 33.29 42.33
C THR A 210 -22.12 34.38 43.07
N ALA A 211 -23.44 34.20 43.18
CA ALA A 211 -24.29 35.02 44.04
C ALA A 211 -24.06 34.63 45.52
N LYS A 212 -23.63 35.60 46.33
CA LYS A 212 -23.65 35.50 47.80
C LYS A 212 -25.09 35.70 48.30
N LYS A 213 -25.51 34.83 49.21
CA LYS A 213 -26.62 35.07 50.15
C LYS A 213 -26.10 35.81 51.37
#